data_AF-A0A967JYY6-F1
#
_entry.id   AF-A0A967JYY6-F1
#
_cell.length_a   1.000
_cell.length_b   1.000
_cell.length_c   1.000
_cell.angle_alpha   90.00
_cell.angle_beta   90.00
_cell.angle_gamma   90.00
#
_symmetry.space_group_name_H-M   'P 1'
#
loop_
_entity.id
_entity.type
_entity.pdbx_description
1 polymer ?
#
loop_
_entity_poly.entity_id
_entity_poly.type
_entity_poly.pdbx_seq_one_letter_code
_entity_poly.pdbx_strand_id
1 'polypeptide(L)'
;MSGVRHARQALALDDERRTFHPNVWHRDPRPGAAASDDALETLEQVWFAGAHSNVGGGYPKDGLAYVTLDWMMGELEHLYRGDIALLGGARRQVREAANSFDRLYDPRKGPAALYRYSPRRPVWFHEGVDDIYDRFFKTPAAEPPSDGIAIHASVWDRVERGSQAYAPLFLPTTARVVHTKGPGSAPDAL
;
A
#
# COMPACT_ATOMS: atom_id res chain seq x y z
N MET A 1 -16.81 6.19 -11.46
CA MET A 1 -17.10 5.23 -10.39
C MET A 1 -17.98 5.97 -9.39
N SER A 2 -19.30 5.82 -9.47
CA SER A 2 -20.21 6.36 -8.44
C SER A 2 -20.56 5.25 -7.45
N GLY A 3 -20.70 5.59 -6.17
CA GLY A 3 -21.08 4.67 -5.09
C GLY A 3 -19.96 4.14 -4.17
N VAL A 4 -18.72 4.62 -4.29
CA VAL A 4 -17.62 4.24 -3.39
C VAL A 4 -17.30 5.39 -2.44
N ARG A 5 -17.64 5.25 -1.15
CA ARG A 5 -17.35 6.26 -0.11
C ARG A 5 -15.91 6.24 0.37
N HIS A 6 -15.33 5.05 0.54
CA HIS A 6 -13.99 4.87 1.07
C HIS A 6 -13.19 3.89 0.21
N ALA A 7 -11.99 4.29 -0.18
CA ALA A 7 -11.05 3.47 -0.91
C ALA A 7 -9.77 3.28 -0.09
N ARG A 8 -9.30 2.03 0.00
CA ARG A 8 -8.06 1.63 0.67
C ARG A 8 -7.24 0.78 -0.29
N GLN A 9 -5.96 1.13 -0.47
CA GLN A 9 -5.03 0.37 -1.30
C GLN A 9 -3.78 0.06 -0.50
N ALA A 10 -3.39 -1.22 -0.45
CA ALA A 10 -2.09 -1.62 0.03
C ALA A 10 -1.15 -1.85 -1.17
N LEU A 11 0.02 -1.23 -1.12
CA LEU A 11 0.98 -1.20 -2.21
C LEU A 11 2.29 -1.85 -1.78
N ALA A 12 2.84 -2.71 -2.64
CA ALA A 12 4.13 -3.34 -2.42
C ALA A 12 5.26 -2.37 -2.78
N LEU A 13 6.19 -2.11 -1.86
CA LEU A 13 7.33 -1.21 -2.08
C LEU A 13 8.41 -1.84 -2.96
N ASP A 14 8.66 -3.14 -2.80
CA ASP A 14 9.89 -3.79 -3.26
C ASP A 14 9.69 -4.75 -4.46
N ASP A 15 8.60 -4.60 -5.22
CA ASP A 15 8.42 -5.41 -6.44
C ASP A 15 9.14 -4.78 -7.64
N GLU A 16 10.25 -5.40 -8.03
CA GLU A 16 11.12 -4.90 -9.10
C GLU A 16 10.71 -5.37 -10.50
N ARG A 17 9.57 -6.06 -10.62
CA ARG A 17 9.08 -6.54 -11.91
C ARG A 17 8.18 -5.49 -12.53
N ARG A 18 8.58 -5.01 -13.71
CA ARG A 18 7.84 -4.02 -14.50
C ARG A 18 6.36 -4.37 -14.69
N THR A 19 6.07 -5.63 -15.00
CA THR A 19 4.71 -6.11 -15.27
C THR A 19 3.76 -5.97 -14.06
N PHE A 20 4.31 -5.85 -12.85
CA PHE A 20 3.54 -5.75 -11.61
C PHE A 20 3.60 -4.33 -11.01
N HIS A 21 3.87 -3.30 -11.82
CA HIS A 21 3.72 -1.89 -11.43
C HIS A 21 2.27 -1.60 -11.02
N PRO A 22 2.04 -0.99 -9.83
CA PRO A 22 0.69 -0.79 -9.36
C PRO A 22 0.02 0.32 -10.16
N ASN A 23 -1.27 0.15 -10.39
CA ASN A 23 -2.11 1.26 -10.79
C ASN A 23 -2.51 2.01 -9.51
N VAL A 24 -1.75 3.07 -9.20
CA VAL A 24 -2.05 3.99 -8.10
C VAL A 24 -3.35 4.73 -8.42
N TRP A 25 -4.21 4.86 -7.43
CA TRP A 25 -5.51 5.52 -7.58
C TRP A 25 -5.39 7.03 -7.36
N HIS A 26 -6.19 7.78 -8.10
CA HIS A 26 -6.24 9.23 -8.04
C HIS A 26 -7.69 9.69 -7.87
N ARG A 27 -7.89 10.78 -7.12
CA ARG A 27 -9.19 11.46 -7.11
C ARG A 27 -9.43 12.11 -8.48
N ASP A 28 -10.70 12.24 -8.86
CA ASP A 28 -11.07 12.92 -10.10
C ASP A 28 -10.65 14.40 -10.00
N PRO A 29 -9.75 14.88 -10.88
CA PRO A 29 -9.23 16.24 -10.80
C PRO A 29 -10.21 17.30 -11.32
N ARG A 30 -11.37 16.91 -11.87
CA ARG A 30 -12.34 17.86 -12.44
C ARG A 30 -12.94 18.77 -11.35
N PRO A 31 -12.96 20.09 -11.56
CA PRO A 31 -13.62 21.02 -10.65
C PRO A 31 -15.08 20.62 -10.40
N GLY A 32 -15.48 20.54 -9.13
CA GLY A 32 -16.83 20.14 -8.74
C GLY A 32 -17.08 18.64 -8.62
N ALA A 33 -16.14 17.76 -9.02
CA ALA A 33 -16.28 16.32 -8.84
C ALA A 33 -16.36 15.90 -7.36
N ALA A 34 -15.62 16.60 -6.49
CA ALA A 34 -15.67 16.41 -5.04
C ALA A 34 -16.95 16.96 -4.38
N ALA A 35 -17.76 17.74 -5.10
CA ALA A 35 -19.00 18.35 -4.60
C ALA A 35 -20.27 17.58 -5.01
N SER A 36 -20.11 16.40 -5.62
CA SER A 36 -21.23 15.51 -5.94
C SER A 36 -21.54 14.60 -4.74
N ASP A 37 -22.81 14.22 -4.55
CA ASP A 37 -23.24 13.26 -3.52
C ASP A 37 -22.58 11.87 -3.67
N ASP A 38 -21.96 11.61 -4.84
CA ASP A 38 -21.20 10.41 -5.18
C ASP A 38 -19.67 10.55 -5.00
N ALA A 39 -19.21 11.64 -4.37
CA ALA A 39 -17.78 11.90 -4.20
C ALA A 39 -17.11 10.90 -3.25
N LEU A 40 -15.92 10.44 -3.62
CA LEU A 40 -15.05 9.61 -2.79
C LEU A 40 -14.63 10.42 -1.55
N GLU A 41 -15.19 10.09 -0.39
CA GLU A 41 -14.90 10.78 0.87
C GLU A 41 -13.44 10.58 1.29
N THR A 42 -12.97 9.33 1.31
CA THR A 42 -11.59 9.02 1.73
C THR A 42 -10.89 8.05 0.78
N LEU A 43 -9.65 8.38 0.43
CA LEU A 43 -8.72 7.54 -0.31
C LEU A 43 -7.43 7.46 0.50
N GLU A 44 -7.05 6.25 0.93
CA GLU A 44 -5.79 6.01 1.64
C GLU A 44 -5.02 4.90 0.91
N GLN A 45 -3.78 5.19 0.52
CA GLN A 45 -2.92 4.29 -0.24
C GLN A 45 -1.61 4.11 0.52
N VAL A 46 -1.42 2.96 1.15
CA VAL A 46 -0.30 2.72 2.07
C VAL A 46 0.69 1.74 1.46
N TRP A 47 1.97 2.10 1.51
CA TRP A 47 3.07 1.27 1.03
C TRP A 47 3.61 0.37 2.14
N PHE A 48 3.81 -0.90 1.82
CA PHE A 48 4.30 -1.95 2.72
C PHE A 48 5.57 -2.60 2.15
N ALA A 49 6.40 -3.15 3.04
CA ALA A 49 7.60 -3.87 2.66
C ALA A 49 7.27 -5.17 1.91
N GLY A 50 8.09 -5.48 0.91
CA GLY A 50 8.05 -6.69 0.10
C GLY A 50 7.46 -6.52 -1.29
N ALA A 51 7.48 -7.64 -2.01
CA ALA A 51 6.93 -7.74 -3.35
C ALA A 51 5.41 -8.00 -3.35
N HIS A 52 4.80 -8.12 -4.53
CA HIS A 52 3.35 -8.26 -4.69
C HIS A 52 2.69 -9.27 -3.75
N SER A 53 3.21 -10.49 -3.65
CA SER A 53 2.66 -11.54 -2.77
C SER A 53 3.10 -11.45 -1.31
N ASN A 54 4.08 -10.61 -0.97
CA ASN A 54 4.35 -10.27 0.43
C ASN A 54 3.27 -9.34 1.00
N VAL A 55 2.62 -8.53 0.15
CA VAL A 55 1.54 -7.62 0.54
C VAL A 55 0.17 -8.24 0.33
N GLY A 56 -0.04 -8.90 -0.82
CA GLY A 56 -1.32 -9.51 -1.19
C GLY A 56 -1.52 -10.96 -0.71
N GLY A 57 -0.47 -11.59 -0.16
CA GLY A 57 -0.47 -13.01 0.19
C GLY A 57 -0.13 -13.95 -0.97
N GLY A 58 0.08 -15.22 -0.65
CA GLY A 58 0.37 -16.29 -1.61
C GLY A 58 1.79 -16.88 -1.52
N TYR A 59 2.69 -16.30 -0.72
CA TYR A 59 3.95 -16.96 -0.39
C TYR A 59 3.80 -17.96 0.77
N PRO A 60 4.64 -19.02 0.85
CA PRO A 60 4.56 -20.01 1.94
C PRO A 60 4.77 -19.46 3.36
N LYS A 61 5.48 -18.33 3.48
CA LYS A 61 5.61 -17.55 4.70
C LYS A 61 4.96 -16.20 4.45
N ASP A 62 3.85 -15.96 5.12
CA ASP A 62 2.86 -14.93 4.84
C ASP A 62 2.73 -13.91 5.98
N GLY A 63 3.65 -13.90 6.96
CA GLY A 63 3.63 -12.96 8.07
C GLY A 63 3.62 -11.49 7.64
N LEU A 64 4.28 -11.15 6.53
CA LEU A 64 4.21 -9.82 5.92
C LEU A 64 2.82 -9.51 5.35
N ALA A 65 2.15 -10.50 4.75
CA ALA A 65 0.82 -10.31 4.17
C ALA A 65 -0.22 -10.12 5.28
N TYR A 66 -0.03 -10.81 6.43
CA TYR A 66 -0.85 -10.58 7.61
C TYR A 66 -0.67 -9.18 8.21
N VAL A 67 0.49 -8.53 8.07
CA VAL A 67 0.64 -7.10 8.46
C VAL A 67 -0.28 -6.22 7.60
N THR A 68 -0.30 -6.44 6.29
CA THR A 68 -1.16 -5.69 5.37
C THR A 68 -2.65 -5.98 5.61
N LEU A 69 -3.01 -7.26 5.81
CA LEU A 69 -4.38 -7.64 6.13
C LEU A 69 -4.79 -7.07 7.49
N ASP A 70 -3.90 -7.05 8.49
CA ASP A 70 -4.13 -6.37 9.76
C ASP A 70 -4.38 -4.87 9.50
N TRP A 71 -3.62 -4.18 8.67
CA TRP A 71 -3.98 -2.79 8.35
C TRP A 71 -5.39 -2.66 7.72
N MET A 72 -5.73 -3.48 6.73
CA MET A 72 -7.02 -3.40 6.03
C MET A 72 -8.24 -3.65 6.94
N MET A 73 -8.22 -4.69 7.79
CA MET A 73 -9.40 -4.90 8.66
C MET A 73 -9.49 -3.84 9.76
N GLY A 74 -8.38 -3.20 10.14
CA GLY A 74 -8.39 -2.06 11.05
C GLY A 74 -9.05 -0.83 10.41
N GLU A 75 -8.77 -0.55 9.14
CA GLU A 75 -9.50 0.47 8.37
C GLU A 75 -10.99 0.15 8.27
N LEU A 76 -11.35 -1.11 8.03
CA LEU A 76 -12.75 -1.54 7.93
C LEU A 76 -13.52 -1.32 9.26
N GLU A 77 -12.97 -1.81 10.38
CA GLU A 77 -13.56 -1.63 11.72
C GLU A 77 -13.69 -0.15 12.09
N HIS A 78 -12.73 0.66 11.68
CA HIS A 78 -12.69 2.10 11.95
C HIS A 78 -13.78 2.87 11.21
N LEU A 79 -13.97 2.57 9.92
CA LEU A 79 -14.89 3.29 9.04
C LEU A 79 -16.36 2.85 9.18
N TYR A 80 -16.61 1.56 9.43
CA TYR A 80 -17.94 0.97 9.36
C TYR A 80 -18.43 0.42 10.70
N ARG A 81 -18.08 1.08 11.80
CA ARG A 81 -18.33 0.65 13.19
C ARG A 81 -19.73 0.05 13.40
N GLY A 82 -19.82 -1.29 13.37
CA GLY A 82 -21.07 -2.02 13.58
C GLY A 82 -21.91 -2.30 12.32
N ASP A 83 -21.64 -1.62 11.21
CA ASP A 83 -22.30 -1.88 9.91
C ASP A 83 -21.71 -3.11 9.22
N ILE A 84 -20.40 -3.35 9.42
CA ILE A 84 -19.70 -4.53 8.91
C ILE A 84 -19.06 -5.26 10.10
N ALA A 85 -19.41 -6.54 10.25
CA ALA A 85 -18.85 -7.40 11.27
C ALA A 85 -17.82 -8.37 10.67
N LEU A 86 -16.64 -8.41 11.29
CA LEU A 86 -15.65 -9.45 11.03
C LEU A 86 -16.06 -10.73 11.76
N LEU A 87 -15.67 -11.88 11.19
CA LEU A 87 -15.84 -13.17 11.88
C LEU A 87 -15.12 -13.13 13.23
N GLY A 88 -15.79 -13.66 14.27
CA GLY A 88 -15.29 -13.64 15.64
C GLY A 88 -13.88 -14.24 15.74
N GLY A 89 -12.94 -13.45 16.25
CA GLY A 89 -11.54 -13.86 16.41
C GLY A 89 -10.68 -13.81 15.15
N ALA A 90 -11.23 -13.58 13.95
CA ALA A 90 -10.46 -13.49 12.72
C ALA A 90 -9.43 -12.36 12.78
N ARG A 91 -9.83 -11.21 13.31
CA ARG A 91 -8.94 -10.06 13.54
C ARG A 91 -7.75 -10.39 14.43
N ARG A 92 -8.02 -11.13 15.51
CA ARG A 92 -6.99 -11.56 16.46
C ARG A 92 -6.02 -12.55 15.81
N GLN A 93 -6.53 -13.53 15.09
CA GLN A 93 -5.70 -14.52 14.36
C GLN A 93 -4.77 -13.84 13.36
N VAL A 94 -5.29 -12.89 12.56
CA VAL A 94 -4.49 -12.11 11.61
C VAL A 94 -3.39 -11.33 12.34
N ARG A 95 -3.73 -10.64 13.43
CA ARG A 95 -2.75 -9.90 14.23
C ARG A 95 -1.68 -10.79 14.87
N GLU A 96 -2.04 -11.97 15.35
CA GLU A 96 -1.11 -12.95 15.90
C GLU A 96 -0.17 -13.52 14.83
N ALA A 97 -0.66 -13.67 13.60
CA ALA A 97 0.14 -14.13 12.47
C ALA A 97 0.97 -13.01 11.79
N ALA A 98 0.60 -11.75 12.00
CA ALA A 98 1.30 -10.59 11.46
C ALA A 98 2.72 -10.49 12.01
N ASN A 99 3.69 -10.49 11.12
CA ASN A 99 5.10 -10.41 11.47
C ASN A 99 5.86 -9.56 10.45
N SER A 100 6.20 -8.33 10.85
CA SER A 100 6.97 -7.40 10.03
C SER A 100 8.37 -7.90 9.71
N PHE A 101 8.90 -8.90 10.44
CA PHE A 101 10.23 -9.47 10.23
C PHE A 101 10.23 -10.79 9.45
N ASP A 102 9.06 -11.25 9.00
CA ASP A 102 8.98 -12.49 8.24
C ASP A 102 9.71 -12.39 6.88
N ARG A 103 9.78 -13.52 6.18
CA ARG A 103 10.56 -13.71 4.97
C ARG A 103 10.21 -12.70 3.87
N LEU A 104 11.22 -11.98 3.43
CA LEU A 104 11.17 -11.18 2.21
C LEU A 104 11.51 -12.11 1.04
N TYR A 105 10.61 -12.23 0.07
CA TYR A 105 10.83 -13.08 -1.07
C TYR A 105 11.37 -12.26 -2.24
N ASP A 106 12.38 -12.78 -2.92
CA ASP A 106 12.84 -12.22 -4.19
C ASP A 106 11.78 -12.49 -5.28
N PRO A 107 11.10 -11.45 -5.79
CA PRO A 107 10.04 -11.60 -6.79
C PRO A 107 10.54 -12.11 -8.14
N ARG A 108 11.85 -12.01 -8.40
CA ARG A 108 12.51 -12.38 -9.64
C ARG A 108 13.25 -13.72 -9.51
N LYS A 109 13.11 -14.43 -8.39
CA LYS A 109 13.77 -15.72 -8.21
C LYS A 109 13.28 -16.75 -9.24
N GLY A 110 14.21 -17.44 -9.88
CA GLY A 110 13.92 -18.54 -10.81
C GLY A 110 13.34 -18.04 -12.14
N PRO A 111 12.26 -18.66 -12.67
CA PRO A 111 11.72 -18.30 -13.99
C PRO A 111 11.19 -16.86 -14.05
N ALA A 112 10.85 -16.26 -12.89
CA ALA A 112 10.44 -14.87 -12.80
C ALA A 112 11.59 -13.87 -13.10
N ALA A 113 12.84 -14.33 -13.23
CA ALA A 113 13.95 -13.49 -13.67
C ALA A 113 13.75 -12.95 -15.10
N LEU A 114 12.91 -13.60 -15.91
CA LEU A 114 12.57 -13.16 -17.27
C LEU A 114 11.69 -11.90 -17.30
N TYR A 115 11.01 -11.57 -16.20
CA TYR A 115 10.30 -10.29 -16.13
C TYR A 115 11.29 -9.14 -16.28
N ARG A 116 10.89 -8.08 -16.97
CA ARG A 116 11.74 -6.89 -17.12
C ARG A 116 11.98 -6.23 -15.76
N TYR A 117 13.25 -6.01 -15.43
CA TYR A 117 13.67 -5.32 -14.21
C TYR A 117 13.30 -3.84 -14.30
N SER A 118 12.61 -3.36 -13.28
CA SER A 118 12.18 -1.98 -13.10
C SER A 118 11.76 -1.79 -11.63
N PRO A 119 12.73 -1.58 -10.71
CA PRO A 119 12.46 -1.24 -9.32
C PRO A 119 11.51 -0.07 -9.20
N ARG A 120 10.66 -0.13 -8.19
CA ARG A 120 9.65 0.90 -8.00
C ARG A 120 10.30 2.23 -7.62
N ARG A 121 9.80 3.26 -8.27
CA ARG A 121 9.82 4.64 -7.79
C ARG A 121 8.35 5.02 -7.68
N PRO A 122 7.86 5.56 -6.56
CA PRO A 122 6.49 6.00 -6.48
C PRO A 122 6.20 6.95 -7.63
N VAL A 123 5.02 6.81 -8.22
CA VAL A 123 4.62 7.42 -9.50
C VAL A 123 4.80 8.94 -9.55
N TRP A 124 4.89 9.57 -8.37
CA TRP A 124 5.08 10.99 -8.14
C TRP A 124 6.52 11.50 -8.32
N PHE A 125 7.49 10.60 -8.58
CA PHE A 125 8.91 10.93 -8.78
C PHE A 125 9.41 10.63 -10.21
N HIS A 126 8.52 10.44 -11.19
CA HIS A 126 8.90 10.15 -12.58
C HIS A 126 9.40 11.37 -13.38
N GLU A 127 9.64 12.53 -12.75
CA GLU A 127 10.19 13.69 -13.47
C GLU A 127 11.51 13.35 -14.18
N GLY A 128 11.52 13.47 -15.51
CA GLY A 128 12.74 13.46 -16.32
C GLY A 128 13.25 12.10 -16.79
N VAL A 129 12.50 11.00 -16.64
CA VAL A 129 12.87 9.70 -17.22
C VAL A 129 11.87 9.34 -18.31
N ASP A 130 12.33 9.27 -19.57
CA ASP A 130 11.58 8.67 -20.69
C ASP A 130 11.42 7.16 -20.43
N ASP A 131 10.52 6.76 -19.52
CA ASP A 131 10.11 5.37 -19.42
C ASP A 131 9.03 5.13 -20.49
N ILE A 132 9.21 4.05 -21.23
CA ILE A 132 8.18 3.44 -22.08
C ILE A 132 6.86 3.26 -21.29
N TYR A 133 6.88 3.19 -19.95
CA TYR A 133 5.66 3.12 -19.14
C TYR A 133 4.81 4.38 -19.27
N ASP A 134 5.40 5.58 -19.12
CA ASP A 134 4.69 6.86 -19.28
C ASP A 134 4.16 7.08 -20.71
N ARG A 135 4.80 6.42 -21.69
CA ARG A 135 4.40 6.52 -23.10
C ARG A 135 3.22 5.62 -23.47
N PHE A 136 3.00 4.49 -22.77
CA PHE A 136 1.91 3.53 -23.06
C PHE A 136 0.77 3.56 -22.02
N PHE A 137 1.12 3.77 -20.76
CA PHE A 137 0.17 4.04 -19.69
C PHE A 137 0.32 5.53 -19.43
N LYS A 138 -0.66 6.32 -19.87
CA LYS A 138 -0.73 7.74 -19.53
C LYS A 138 -0.91 7.84 -18.01
N THR A 139 0.16 7.72 -17.24
CA THR A 139 0.19 8.22 -15.87
C THR A 139 -0.08 9.70 -16.05
N PRO A 140 -1.23 10.23 -15.61
CA PRO A 140 -1.38 11.67 -15.59
C PRO A 140 -0.17 12.20 -14.81
N ALA A 141 0.36 13.36 -15.19
CA ALA A 141 1.23 14.14 -14.33
C ALA A 141 0.41 14.49 -13.09
N ALA A 142 0.32 13.52 -12.19
CA ALA A 142 -0.46 13.61 -11.00
C ALA A 142 0.51 14.22 -9.99
N GLU A 143 0.07 15.24 -9.28
CA GLU A 143 0.87 15.84 -8.20
C GLU A 143 0.86 14.89 -6.99
N PRO A 144 1.99 14.69 -6.30
CA PRO A 144 2.05 13.85 -5.11
C PRO A 144 0.90 14.18 -4.16
N PRO A 145 0.37 13.19 -3.41
CA PRO A 145 -0.69 13.45 -2.46
C PRO A 145 -0.25 14.59 -1.54
N SER A 146 -1.12 15.59 -1.36
CA SER A 146 -0.81 16.78 -0.55
C SER A 146 -0.46 16.44 0.90
N ASP A 147 -0.91 15.27 1.38
CA ASP A 147 -0.64 14.69 2.69
C ASP A 147 0.60 13.75 2.72
N GLY A 148 1.36 13.71 1.62
CA GLY A 148 2.57 12.90 1.48
C GLY A 148 2.29 11.44 1.11
N ILE A 149 3.38 10.68 0.89
CA ILE A 149 3.27 9.24 0.59
C ILE A 149 3.17 8.47 1.91
N ALA A 150 2.07 7.74 2.09
CA ALA A 150 1.87 6.92 3.28
C ALA A 150 2.70 5.63 3.24
N ILE A 151 3.56 5.44 4.23
CA ILE A 151 4.35 4.22 4.42
C ILE A 151 3.96 3.61 5.76
N HIS A 152 3.66 2.31 5.77
CA HIS A 152 3.32 1.63 7.01
C HIS A 152 4.53 1.52 7.94
N ALA A 153 4.33 1.74 9.24
CA ALA A 153 5.37 1.73 10.27
C ALA A 153 6.20 0.44 10.29
N SER A 154 5.60 -0.69 9.86
CA SER A 154 6.32 -1.96 9.72
C SER A 154 7.51 -1.92 8.76
N VAL A 155 7.57 -0.95 7.84
CA VAL A 155 8.75 -0.74 6.99
C VAL A 155 9.93 -0.26 7.82
N TRP A 156 9.70 0.66 8.76
CA TRP A 156 10.72 1.20 9.66
C TRP A 156 11.21 0.17 10.66
N ASP A 157 10.30 -0.61 11.23
CA ASP A 157 10.66 -1.74 12.08
C ASP A 157 11.75 -2.61 11.42
N ARG A 158 11.57 -2.93 10.13
CA ARG A 158 12.53 -3.74 9.36
C ARG A 158 13.85 -3.02 9.11
N VAL A 159 13.80 -1.75 8.73
CA VAL A 159 14.99 -0.92 8.45
C VAL A 159 15.85 -0.79 9.71
N GLU A 160 15.23 -0.43 10.84
CA GLU A 160 15.93 -0.20 12.11
C GLU A 160 16.59 -1.48 12.64
N ARG A 161 15.93 -2.63 12.47
CA ARG A 161 16.45 -3.92 12.96
C ARG A 161 17.30 -4.67 11.94
N GLY A 162 17.47 -4.14 10.72
CA GLY A 162 18.25 -4.76 9.66
C GLY A 162 17.77 -6.17 9.27
N SER A 163 16.47 -6.45 9.40
CA SER A 163 15.95 -7.80 9.17
C SER A 163 16.13 -8.21 7.71
N GLN A 164 16.94 -9.26 7.47
CA GLN A 164 17.37 -9.70 6.13
C GLN A 164 18.14 -8.61 5.35
N ALA A 165 18.90 -7.75 6.04
CA ALA A 165 19.62 -6.62 5.44
C ALA A 165 18.70 -5.71 4.61
N TYR A 166 17.46 -5.53 5.08
CA TYR A 166 16.45 -4.76 4.38
C TYR A 166 16.82 -3.28 4.29
N ALA A 167 17.11 -2.83 3.07
CA ALA A 167 17.39 -1.45 2.71
C ALA A 167 16.60 -1.14 1.43
N PRO A 168 15.35 -0.65 1.54
CA PRO A 168 14.53 -0.37 0.37
C PRO A 168 15.18 0.68 -0.51
N LEU A 169 15.12 0.47 -1.83
CA LEU A 169 15.75 1.34 -2.83
C LEU A 169 15.16 2.75 -2.85
N PHE A 170 13.91 2.89 -2.39
CA PHE A 170 13.22 4.15 -2.38
C PHE A 170 12.45 4.34 -1.08
N LEU A 171 12.75 5.43 -0.36
CA LEU A 171 11.99 5.91 0.78
C LEU A 171 11.99 7.45 0.73
N PRO A 172 10.83 8.09 0.56
CA PRO A 172 10.76 9.55 0.52
C PRO A 172 10.96 10.10 1.94
N THR A 173 11.75 11.16 2.08
CA THR A 173 11.95 11.86 3.35
C THR A 173 10.67 12.54 3.87
N THR A 174 9.72 12.79 2.97
CA THR A 174 8.40 13.35 3.27
C THR A 174 7.32 12.28 3.49
N ALA A 175 7.71 11.01 3.68
CA ALA A 175 6.77 9.93 3.92
C ALA A 175 5.95 10.19 5.21
N ARG A 176 4.64 10.03 5.13
CA ARG A 176 3.77 9.96 6.30
C ARG A 176 3.81 8.54 6.85
N VAL A 177 4.14 8.39 8.12
CA VAL A 177 4.14 7.07 8.78
C VAL A 177 2.72 6.71 9.19
N VAL A 178 2.26 5.51 8.80
CA VAL A 178 0.92 4.99 9.11
C VAL A 178 1.01 3.76 9.99
N HIS A 179 0.15 3.68 11.00
CA HIS A 179 0.04 2.54 11.88
C HIS A 179 -1.29 1.81 11.68
N THR A 180 -1.31 0.51 11.89
CA THR A 180 -2.57 -0.24 11.96
C THR A 180 -3.42 0.25 13.13
N LYS A 181 -4.64 0.67 12.83
CA LYS A 181 -5.64 1.09 13.82
C LYS A 181 -5.97 -0.05 14.79
N GLY A 182 -6.02 0.29 16.08
CA GLY A 182 -6.40 -0.65 17.13
C GLY A 182 -7.94 -0.80 17.23
N PRO A 183 -8.42 -1.84 17.94
CA PRO A 183 -9.86 -1.99 18.18
C PRO A 183 -10.40 -0.74 18.90
N GLY A 184 -11.37 -0.05 18.30
CA GLY A 184 -12.06 1.10 18.90
C GLY A 184 -11.36 2.46 18.77
N SER A 185 -10.26 2.60 18.02
CA SER A 185 -9.59 3.90 17.84
C SER A 185 -10.53 4.93 17.20
N ALA A 186 -10.64 6.14 17.76
CA ALA A 186 -11.48 7.23 17.24
C ALA A 186 -11.04 7.65 15.82
N PRO A 187 -11.94 8.14 14.95
CA PRO A 187 -11.52 8.85 13.75
C PRO A 187 -10.71 10.09 14.10
N ASP A 188 -9.61 10.28 13.38
CA ASP A 188 -8.91 11.57 13.36
C ASP A 188 -9.94 12.62 12.92
N ALA A 189 -10.03 13.71 13.70
CA ALA A 189 -10.95 14.79 13.38
C ALA A 189 -10.56 15.39 12.02
N LEU A 190 -11.54 15.43 11.10
CA LEU A 190 -11.41 16.07 9.79
C LEU A 190 -11.20 17.59 9.93
#